data_AF-A0A4V2SFZ3-F1
#
_entry.id   AF-A0A4V2SFZ3-F1
#
_cell.length_a   1.000
_cell.length_b   1.000
_cell.length_c   1.000
_cell.angle_alpha   90.00
_cell.angle_beta   90.00
_cell.angle_gamma   90.00
#
_symmetry.space_group_name_H-M   'P 1'
#
loop_
_entity.id
_entity.type
_entity.pdbx_description
1 polymer ?
#
loop_
_entity_poly.entity_id
_entity_poly.type
_entity_poly.pdbx_seq_one_letter_code
_entity_poly.pdbx_strand_id
1 'polypeptide(L)'
;MYEIWLAANIVWEIVLDVWPGVAAAALAWLLVLVAAARQPRRWAAALRPAALAGLAGLVLAFLAVPSLTRSSLGELAYWVDWANLLAIAAGAGAAVLAFAWPLLAMRGRGG
;
A
#
# COMPACT_ATOMS: atom_id res chain seq x y z
N MET A 1 6.96 -13.64 -25.08
CA MET A 1 5.50 -13.86 -24.90
C MET A 1 5.22 -14.81 -23.74
N TYR A 2 6.03 -15.85 -23.54
CA TYR A 2 5.93 -16.75 -22.39
C TYR A 2 6.19 -16.03 -21.04
N GLU A 3 7.18 -15.12 -20.96
CA GLU A 3 7.50 -14.48 -19.67
C GLU A 3 6.40 -13.54 -19.16
N ILE A 4 5.71 -12.83 -20.07
CA ILE A 4 4.58 -11.96 -19.71
C ILE A 4 3.39 -12.79 -19.22
N TRP A 5 3.13 -13.92 -19.88
CA TRP A 5 2.08 -14.85 -19.47
C TRP A 5 2.38 -15.47 -18.10
N LEU A 6 3.63 -15.86 -17.86
CA LEU A 6 4.07 -16.38 -16.57
C LEU A 6 3.92 -15.32 -15.47
N ALA A 7 4.38 -14.10 -15.71
CA ALA A 7 4.26 -12.99 -14.75
C ALA A 7 2.79 -12.69 -14.41
N ALA A 8 1.92 -12.64 -15.43
CA ALA A 8 0.49 -12.42 -15.23
C ALA A 8 -0.16 -13.56 -14.43
N ASN A 9 0.22 -14.81 -14.70
CA ASN A 9 -0.30 -15.97 -13.99
C ASN A 9 0.15 -15.99 -12.52
N ILE A 10 1.41 -15.64 -12.23
CA ILE A 10 1.90 -15.50 -10.85
C ILE A 10 1.08 -14.45 -10.10
N VAL A 11 0.86 -13.28 -10.71
CA VAL A 11 0.03 -12.24 -10.09
C VAL A 11 -1.39 -12.75 -9.85
N TRP A 12 -1.98 -13.45 -10.81
CA TRP A 12 -3.31 -14.02 -10.68
C TRP A 12 -3.41 -15.04 -9.52
N GLU A 13 -2.45 -15.95 -9.41
CA GLU A 13 -2.38 -16.93 -8.32
C GLU A 13 -2.20 -16.26 -6.95
N ILE A 14 -1.30 -15.26 -6.86
CA ILE A 14 -1.13 -14.47 -5.63
C ILE A 14 -2.45 -13.80 -5.24
N VAL A 15 -3.14 -13.18 -6.21
CA VAL A 15 -4.43 -12.53 -5.96
C VAL A 15 -5.45 -13.55 -5.45
N LEU A 16 -5.53 -14.76 -6.04
CA LEU A 16 -6.42 -15.81 -5.58
C LEU A 16 -6.06 -16.38 -4.19
N ASP A 17 -4.81 -16.28 -3.78
CA ASP A 17 -4.40 -16.68 -2.43
C ASP A 17 -4.74 -15.58 -1.40
N VAL A 18 -4.53 -14.31 -1.76
CA VAL A 18 -4.68 -13.19 -0.81
C VAL A 18 -6.04 -12.47 -0.89
N TRP A 19 -6.92 -12.78 -1.84
CA TRP A 19 -8.17 -12.05 -2.04
C TRP A 19 -9.06 -11.93 -0.80
N PRO A 20 -9.17 -12.92 0.12
CA PRO A 20 -9.98 -12.75 1.32
C PRO A 20 -9.41 -11.65 2.21
N GLY A 21 -8.09 -11.58 2.33
CA GLY A 21 -7.38 -10.52 3.05
C GLY A 21 -7.55 -9.15 2.40
N VAL A 22 -7.45 -9.09 1.07
CA VAL A 22 -7.69 -7.85 0.30
C VAL A 22 -9.13 -7.37 0.46
N ALA A 23 -10.11 -8.28 0.40
CA ALA A 23 -11.53 -7.96 0.61
C ALA A 23 -11.79 -7.47 2.05
N ALA A 24 -11.21 -8.13 3.06
CA ALA A 24 -11.30 -7.69 4.45
C ALA A 24 -10.68 -6.31 4.67
N ALA A 25 -9.52 -6.03 4.08
CA ALA A 25 -8.88 -4.72 4.12
C ALA A 25 -9.75 -3.66 3.41
N ALA A 26 -10.32 -3.96 2.25
CA ALA A 26 -11.21 -3.05 1.54
C ALA A 26 -12.46 -2.73 2.38
N LEU A 27 -13.07 -3.73 3.03
CA LEU A 27 -14.19 -3.53 3.94
C LEU A 27 -13.79 -2.65 5.13
N ALA A 28 -12.66 -2.94 5.79
CA ALA A 28 -12.16 -2.14 6.90
C ALA A 28 -11.91 -0.68 6.48
N TRP A 29 -11.33 -0.47 5.31
CA TRP A 29 -11.11 0.87 4.75
C TRP A 29 -12.43 1.62 4.51
N LEU A 30 -13.44 0.95 3.94
CA LEU A 30 -14.77 1.54 3.76
C LEU A 30 -15.42 1.93 5.08
N LEU A 31 -15.32 1.07 6.11
CA LEU A 31 -15.85 1.37 7.45
C LEU A 31 -15.18 2.63 8.04
N VAL A 32 -13.86 2.75 7.90
CA VAL A 32 -13.10 3.92 8.35
C VAL A 32 -13.48 5.17 7.57
N LEU A 33 -13.63 5.08 6.24
CA LEU A 33 -14.09 6.20 5.40
C LEU A 33 -15.48 6.67 5.82
N VAL A 34 -16.42 5.76 6.02
CA VAL A 34 -17.79 6.06 6.44
C VAL A 34 -17.81 6.66 7.85
N ALA A 35 -16.98 6.19 8.77
CA ALA A 35 -16.83 6.79 10.10
C ALA A 35 -16.27 8.22 10.03
N ALA A 36 -15.20 8.43 9.26
CA ALA A 36 -14.64 9.75 8.99
C ALA A 36 -15.62 10.67 8.26
N ALA A 37 -16.57 10.11 7.52
CA ALA A 37 -17.57 10.88 6.82
C ALA A 37 -18.60 11.58 7.70
N ARG A 38 -18.80 11.07 8.92
CA ARG A 38 -19.79 11.56 9.87
C ARG A 38 -19.27 12.62 10.85
N GLN A 39 -18.01 13.01 10.76
CA GLN A 39 -17.37 13.98 11.66
C GLN A 39 -17.17 15.35 10.97
N PRO A 40 -16.98 16.46 11.72
CA PRO A 40 -16.51 17.72 11.14
C PRO A 40 -15.07 17.54 10.63
N ARG A 41 -14.82 17.93 9.38
CA ARG A 41 -13.74 17.38 8.57
C ARG A 41 -12.62 18.39 8.29
N ARG A 42 -11.38 17.98 8.53
CA ARG A 42 -10.17 18.65 8.02
C ARG A 42 -9.40 17.76 7.03
N TRP A 43 -10.09 17.19 6.03
CA TRP A 43 -9.49 16.30 5.03
C TRP A 43 -8.22 16.87 4.38
N ALA A 44 -8.24 18.16 4.03
CA ALA A 44 -7.10 18.83 3.42
C ALA A 44 -5.89 18.91 4.38
N ALA A 45 -6.13 19.24 5.66
CA ALA A 45 -5.06 19.31 6.66
C ALA A 45 -4.49 17.92 6.99
N ALA A 46 -5.30 16.87 6.88
CA ALA A 46 -4.88 15.48 7.10
C ALA A 46 -4.09 14.89 5.92
N LEU A 47 -4.15 15.49 4.73
CA LEU A 47 -3.52 14.94 3.53
C LEU A 47 -1.99 14.92 3.65
N ARG A 48 -1.37 16.01 4.11
CA ARG A 48 0.09 16.09 4.24
C ARG A 48 0.66 15.03 5.20
N PRO A 49 0.20 14.90 6.45
CA PRO A 49 0.71 13.85 7.34
C PRO A 49 0.37 12.43 6.84
N ALA A 50 -0.77 12.23 6.18
CA ALA A 50 -1.09 10.93 5.57
C ALA A 50 -0.16 10.59 4.40
N ALA A 51 0.19 11.57 3.56
CA ALA A 51 1.15 11.40 2.47
C ALA A 51 2.56 11.07 2.99
N LEU A 52 2.98 11.72 4.09
CA LEU A 52 4.23 11.37 4.76
C LEU A 52 4.21 9.93 5.31
N ALA A 53 3.10 9.49 5.89
CA ALA A 53 2.94 8.11 6.34
C ALA A 53 2.98 7.12 5.15
N GLY A 54 2.30 7.45 4.05
CA GLY A 54 2.35 6.64 2.82
C GLY A 54 3.76 6.55 2.23
N LEU A 55 4.49 7.67 2.20
CA LEU A 55 5.89 7.69 1.75
C LEU A 55 6.78 6.85 2.66
N ALA A 56 6.60 6.93 3.98
CA ALA A 56 7.32 6.08 4.92
C ALA A 56 7.01 4.60 4.68
N GLY A 57 5.73 4.25 4.45
CA GLY A 57 5.31 2.89 4.10
C GLY A 57 5.98 2.38 2.82
N LEU A 58 6.07 3.23 1.79
CA LEU A 58 6.78 2.92 0.55
C LEU A 58 8.26 2.65 0.79
N VAL A 59 8.97 3.55 1.48
CA VAL A 59 10.41 3.40 1.74
C VAL A 59 10.68 2.15 2.57
N LEU A 60 9.87 1.90 3.59
CA LEU A 60 10.00 0.69 4.41
C LEU A 60 9.76 -0.58 3.58
N ALA A 61 8.72 -0.60 2.75
CA ALA A 61 8.45 -1.74 1.87
C ALA A 61 9.57 -1.95 0.85
N PHE A 62 10.07 -0.89 0.23
CA PHE A 62 11.18 -0.95 -0.74
C PHE A 62 12.44 -1.60 -0.14
N LEU A 63 12.75 -1.29 1.12
CA LEU A 63 13.91 -1.85 1.82
C LEU A 63 13.63 -3.25 2.39
N ALA A 64 12.41 -3.52 2.84
CA ALA A 64 12.06 -4.77 3.51
C ALA A 64 11.75 -5.92 2.54
N VAL A 65 11.09 -5.64 1.40
CA VAL A 65 10.61 -6.66 0.45
C VAL A 65 11.72 -7.60 -0.01
N PRO A 66 12.92 -7.15 -0.43
CA PRO A 66 14.00 -8.06 -0.83
C PRO A 66 14.34 -9.06 0.29
N SER A 67 14.48 -8.57 1.53
CA SER A 67 14.80 -9.43 2.67
C SER A 67 13.68 -10.44 2.96
N LEU A 68 12.41 -10.00 2.87
CA LEU A 68 11.23 -10.85 3.10
C LEU A 68 11.09 -11.95 2.02
N THR A 69 11.57 -11.69 0.81
CA THR A 69 11.56 -12.66 -0.30
C THR A 69 12.86 -13.46 -0.40
N ARG A 70 13.78 -13.34 0.57
CA ARG A 70 15.10 -14.00 0.58
C ARG A 70 15.98 -13.60 -0.61
N SER A 71 15.86 -12.36 -1.05
CA SER A 71 16.67 -11.73 -2.09
C SER A 71 17.40 -10.51 -1.52
N SER A 72 18.28 -9.89 -2.32
CA SER A 72 19.00 -8.67 -1.98
C SER A 72 18.91 -7.64 -3.10
N LEU A 73 19.09 -6.35 -2.77
CA LEU A 73 19.11 -5.28 -3.78
C LEU A 73 20.23 -5.48 -4.82
N GLY A 74 21.31 -6.20 -4.47
CA GLY A 74 22.41 -6.51 -5.38
C GLY A 74 22.05 -7.53 -6.46
N GLU A 75 20.95 -8.27 -6.30
CA GLU A 75 20.48 -9.28 -7.27
C GLU A 75 19.57 -8.68 -8.35
N LEU A 76 19.13 -7.42 -8.19
CA LEU A 76 18.27 -6.71 -9.15
C LEU A 76 19.07 -6.23 -10.36
N ALA A 77 19.41 -7.16 -11.25
CA ALA A 77 20.23 -6.88 -12.44
C ALA A 77 19.44 -6.24 -13.59
N TYR A 78 18.12 -6.45 -13.67
CA TYR A 78 17.29 -5.94 -14.76
C TYR A 78 16.37 -4.80 -14.29
N TRP A 79 16.12 -3.84 -15.18
CA TRP A 79 15.23 -2.71 -14.90
C TRP A 79 13.80 -3.15 -14.53
N VAL A 80 13.38 -4.32 -15.02
CA VAL A 80 12.08 -4.93 -14.70
C VAL A 80 11.99 -5.33 -13.22
N ASP A 81 13.10 -5.79 -12.64
CA ASP A 81 13.14 -6.17 -11.22
C ASP A 81 12.98 -4.94 -10.32
N TRP A 82 13.63 -3.84 -10.70
CA TRP A 82 13.45 -2.53 -10.07
C TRP A 82 12.02 -2.02 -10.20
N ALA A 83 11.41 -2.15 -11.38
CA ALA A 83 10.02 -1.76 -11.61
C ALA A 83 9.05 -2.58 -10.75
N ASN A 84 9.27 -3.89 -10.62
CA ASN A 84 8.46 -4.76 -9.78
C ASN A 84 8.59 -4.41 -8.28
N LEU A 85 9.81 -4.20 -7.79
CA LEU A 85 10.03 -3.77 -6.41
C LEU A 85 9.34 -2.44 -6.12
N LEU A 86 9.46 -1.47 -7.04
CA LEU A 86 8.79 -0.18 -6.92
C LEU A 86 7.26 -0.32 -6.94
N ALA A 87 6.70 -1.20 -7.77
CA ALA A 87 5.26 -1.44 -7.82
C ALA A 87 4.75 -2.02 -6.49
N ILE A 88 5.45 -3.00 -5.91
CA ILE A 88 5.11 -3.57 -4.60
C ILE A 88 5.20 -2.50 -3.50
N ALA A 89 6.30 -1.75 -3.47
CA ALA A 89 6.51 -0.69 -2.49
C ALA A 89 5.46 0.44 -2.62
N ALA A 90 5.11 0.83 -3.84
CA ALA A 90 4.06 1.80 -4.10
C ALA A 90 2.69 1.30 -3.63
N GLY A 91 2.37 0.02 -3.86
CA GLY A 91 1.15 -0.61 -3.34
C GLY A 91 1.07 -0.55 -1.81
N ALA A 92 2.17 -0.85 -1.12
CA ALA A 92 2.25 -0.74 0.35
C ALA A 92 2.06 0.71 0.84
N GLY A 93 2.76 1.67 0.22
CA GLY A 93 2.61 3.09 0.55
C GLY A 93 1.20 3.61 0.29
N ALA A 94 0.57 3.20 -0.80
CA ALA A 94 -0.82 3.54 -1.13
C ALA A 94 -1.81 2.97 -0.11
N ALA A 95 -1.60 1.72 0.35
CA ALA A 95 -2.41 1.13 1.41
C ALA A 95 -2.28 1.93 2.71
N VAL A 96 -1.05 2.27 3.13
CA VAL A 96 -0.83 3.11 4.34
C VAL A 96 -1.51 4.46 4.20
N LEU A 97 -1.37 5.14 3.06
CA LEU A 97 -2.04 6.41 2.78
C LEU A 97 -3.57 6.29 2.86
N ALA A 98 -4.14 5.27 2.22
CA ALA A 98 -5.58 5.04 2.13
C ALA A 98 -6.23 4.89 3.51
N PHE A 99 -5.55 4.23 4.45
CA PHE A 99 -6.01 4.12 5.84
C PHE A 99 -5.65 5.32 6.70
N ALA A 100 -4.43 5.85 6.59
CA ALA A 100 -3.97 6.97 7.41
C ALA A 100 -4.80 8.23 7.18
N TRP A 101 -5.19 8.51 5.93
CA TRP A 101 -5.89 9.75 5.60
C TRP A 101 -7.23 9.95 6.32
N PRO A 102 -8.21 9.03 6.23
CA PRO A 102 -9.46 9.17 6.97
C PRO A 102 -9.27 9.12 8.49
N LEU A 103 -8.34 8.30 9.00
CA LEU A 103 -8.03 8.25 10.44
C LEU A 103 -7.50 9.58 10.97
N LEU A 104 -6.57 10.22 10.24
CA LEU A 104 -6.02 11.52 10.61
C LEU A 104 -7.05 12.63 10.45
N ALA A 105 -7.94 12.54 9.44
CA ALA A 105 -9.03 13.50 9.28
C ALA A 105 -9.99 13.51 10.48
N MET A 106 -10.13 12.39 11.20
CA MET A 106 -10.93 12.27 12.42
C MET A 106 -10.25 12.82 13.68
N ARG A 107 -8.91 12.94 13.70
CA ARG A 107 -8.15 13.35 14.91
C ARG A 107 -8.26 14.83 15.27
N GLY A 108 -8.87 15.67 14.44
CA GLY A 108 -9.01 17.13 14.66
C GLY A 108 -9.89 17.58 15.84
N ARG A 109 -10.22 16.70 16.80
CA ARG A 109 -11.06 16.99 17.99
C ARG A 109 -10.26 17.28 19.27
N GLY A 110 -8.93 17.36 19.24
CA GLY A 110 -8.09 17.42 20.44
C GLY A 110 -7.07 18.57 20.47
N GLY A 111 -7.49 19.81 20.25
CA GLY A 111 -6.68 21.02 20.45
C GLY A 111 -7.56 22.19 20.83
#